data_AF-A0A967YST8-F1
#
_entry.id   AF-A0A967YST8-F1
#
_cell.length_a   1.000
_cell.length_b   1.000
_cell.length_c   1.000
_cell.angle_alpha   90.00
_cell.angle_beta   90.00
_cell.angle_gamma   90.00
#
_symmetry.space_group_name_H-M   'P 1'
#
loop_
_entity.id
_entity.type
_entity.pdbx_description
1 polymer ?
#
loop_
_entity_poly.entity_id
_entity_poly.type
_entity_poly.pdbx_seq_one_letter_code
_entity_poly.pdbx_strand_id
1 'polypeptide(L)'
;TAGGIAVGILNLEGRVFMSHLECPFRAADDLVNRLSEKATILIVDFHAEATSEKQALGWYLDGRVSAVVGTHTHVQTADEQIRSSGTAYITDVGMTGPTDSIIGIKKEEAIAQLMTQTPKKFTPAKGDRQLQAVLLDVSPETGCTEAIERICKKMDE
;
A
#
# COMPACT_ATOMS: atom_id res chain seq x y z
N THR A 1 17.01 5.75 -10.11
CA THR A 1 15.95 6.32 -10.99
C THR A 1 16.58 6.78 -12.29
N ALA A 2 15.79 7.22 -13.28
CA ALA A 2 16.33 7.81 -14.51
C ALA A 2 17.25 9.02 -14.26
N GLY A 3 17.04 9.72 -13.14
CA GLY A 3 17.91 10.82 -12.67
C GLY A 3 19.10 10.38 -11.80
N GLY A 4 19.42 9.08 -11.73
CA GLY A 4 20.60 8.58 -10.98
C GLY A 4 20.43 8.45 -9.46
N ILE A 5 19.30 8.86 -8.90
CA ILE A 5 19.01 8.74 -7.46
C ILE A 5 18.69 7.29 -7.10
N ALA A 6 19.34 6.74 -6.09
CA ALA A 6 19.02 5.41 -5.57
C ALA A 6 17.75 5.46 -4.70
N VAL A 7 16.85 4.49 -4.91
CA VAL A 7 15.61 4.35 -4.14
C VAL A 7 15.51 2.89 -3.68
N GLY A 8 15.36 2.69 -2.38
CA GLY A 8 15.11 1.37 -1.79
C GLY A 8 13.60 1.12 -1.72
N ILE A 9 13.16 -0.03 -2.24
CA ILE A 9 11.76 -0.46 -2.17
C ILE A 9 11.69 -1.72 -1.31
N LEU A 10 10.81 -1.69 -0.32
CA LEU A 10 10.51 -2.82 0.55
C LEU A 10 9.07 -3.24 0.32
N ASN A 11 8.84 -4.55 0.22
CA ASN A 11 7.50 -5.11 0.28
C ASN A 11 7.40 -6.00 1.52
N LEU A 12 6.40 -5.73 2.35
CA LEU A 12 6.16 -6.43 3.61
C LEU A 12 4.70 -6.92 3.64
N GLU A 13 4.45 -8.03 4.33
CA GLU A 13 3.10 -8.59 4.49
C GLU A 13 2.65 -8.57 5.95
N GLY A 14 1.41 -8.18 6.19
CA GLY A 14 0.77 -8.22 7.50
C GLY A 14 0.43 -9.64 7.95
N ARG A 15 -0.01 -9.80 9.19
CA ARG A 15 -0.35 -11.11 9.78
C ARG A 15 -1.77 -11.16 10.32
N VAL A 16 -2.33 -10.01 10.71
CA VAL A 16 -3.67 -9.98 11.27
C VAL A 16 -4.68 -10.21 10.14
N PHE A 17 -5.49 -11.27 10.28
CA PHE A 17 -6.42 -11.78 9.25
C PHE A 17 -5.76 -12.35 7.98
N MET A 18 -4.45 -12.60 8.04
CA MET A 18 -3.65 -13.11 6.91
C MET A 18 -2.87 -14.37 7.31
N SER A 19 -1.99 -14.83 6.43
CA SER A 19 -1.13 -15.99 6.68
C SER A 19 -0.15 -15.71 7.83
N HIS A 20 0.23 -16.77 8.55
CA HIS A 20 1.24 -16.65 9.60
C HIS A 20 2.64 -16.61 8.97
N LEU A 21 3.32 -15.48 9.13
CA LEU A 21 4.67 -15.22 8.63
C LEU A 21 5.59 -14.73 9.76
N GLU A 22 6.87 -14.56 9.44
CA GLU A 22 7.80 -13.83 10.30
C GLU A 22 7.28 -12.43 10.64
N CYS A 23 7.75 -11.86 11.75
CA CYS A 23 7.24 -10.57 12.22
C CYS A 23 7.63 -9.44 11.23
N PRO A 24 6.65 -8.73 10.62
CA PRO A 24 6.95 -7.70 9.62
C PRO A 24 7.70 -6.52 10.22
N PHE A 25 7.54 -6.24 11.51
CA PHE A 25 8.26 -5.18 12.22
C PHE A 25 9.75 -5.48 12.33
N ARG A 26 10.11 -6.72 12.70
CA ARG A 26 11.52 -7.14 12.78
C ARG A 26 12.15 -7.22 11.40
N ALA A 27 11.42 -7.76 10.42
CA ALA A 27 11.87 -7.78 9.03
C ALA A 27 12.09 -6.36 8.49
N ALA A 28 11.21 -5.41 8.84
CA ALA A 28 11.38 -4.01 8.47
C ALA A 28 12.67 -3.41 9.05
N ASP A 29 12.99 -3.66 10.33
CA ASP A 29 14.23 -3.16 10.93
C ASP A 29 15.47 -3.65 10.18
N ASP A 30 15.55 -4.96 9.93
CA ASP A 30 16.68 -5.56 9.23
C ASP A 30 16.84 -5.02 7.81
N LEU A 31 15.72 -4.90 7.08
CA LEU A 31 15.74 -4.44 5.69
C LEU A 31 16.02 -2.95 5.57
N VAL A 32 15.42 -2.11 6.42
CA VAL A 32 15.65 -0.67 6.43
C VAL A 32 17.10 -0.37 6.76
N ASN A 33 17.68 -1.03 7.77
CA ASN A 33 19.11 -0.86 8.11
C ASN A 33 20.04 -1.23 6.96
N ARG A 34 19.73 -2.29 6.21
CA ARG A 34 20.54 -2.73 5.07
C ARG A 34 20.39 -1.84 3.84
N LEU A 35 19.22 -1.25 3.64
CA LEU A 35 18.93 -0.43 2.46
C LEU A 35 19.35 1.02 2.65
N SER A 36 19.33 1.54 3.89
CA SER A 36 19.77 2.91 4.20
C SER A 36 21.26 3.14 3.90
N GLU A 37 22.08 2.08 3.89
CA GLU A 37 23.47 2.13 3.44
C GLU A 37 23.63 2.45 1.94
N LYS A 38 22.56 2.25 1.14
CA LYS A 38 22.58 2.31 -0.33
C LYS A 38 21.65 3.36 -0.91
N ALA A 39 20.63 3.77 -0.18
CA ALA A 39 19.63 4.72 -0.63
C ALA A 39 19.10 5.55 0.54
N THR A 40 19.04 6.87 0.34
CA THR A 40 18.39 7.81 1.26
C THR A 40 16.87 7.68 1.20
N ILE A 41 16.32 7.47 0.01
CA ILE A 41 14.88 7.33 -0.21
C ILE A 41 14.48 5.87 -0.04
N LEU A 42 13.64 5.59 0.95
CA LEU A 42 13.11 4.25 1.23
C LEU A 42 11.58 4.27 1.20
N ILE A 43 10.97 3.41 0.39
CA ILE A 43 9.51 3.28 0.26
C ILE A 43 9.12 1.87 0.69
N VAL A 44 8.14 1.78 1.58
CA VAL A 44 7.57 0.53 2.08
C VAL A 44 6.16 0.36 1.52
N ASP A 45 5.95 -0.67 0.72
CA ASP A 45 4.62 -1.23 0.46
C ASP A 45 4.30 -2.23 1.57
N PHE A 46 3.24 -1.99 2.33
CA PHE A 46 2.78 -2.88 3.38
C PHE A 46 1.45 -3.52 3.02
N HIS A 47 1.53 -4.74 2.49
CA HIS A 47 0.40 -5.55 2.06
C HIS A 47 -0.26 -6.21 3.27
N ALA A 48 -1.32 -5.60 3.81
CA ALA A 48 -1.93 -6.03 5.06
C ALA A 48 -3.44 -5.84 5.08
N GLU A 49 -4.17 -6.63 5.87
CA GLU A 49 -5.62 -6.48 6.03
C GLU A 49 -5.98 -5.50 7.16
N ALA A 50 -5.41 -5.69 8.35
CA ALA A 50 -5.82 -4.91 9.51
C ALA A 50 -5.27 -3.47 9.51
N THR A 51 -6.18 -2.50 9.57
CA THR A 51 -5.84 -1.07 9.66
C THR A 51 -5.00 -0.74 10.90
N SER A 52 -5.20 -1.46 12.01
CA SER A 52 -4.38 -1.31 13.22
C SER A 52 -2.93 -1.73 13.00
N GLU A 53 -2.70 -2.85 12.30
CA GLU A 53 -1.34 -3.32 11.98
C GLU A 53 -0.64 -2.35 11.02
N LYS A 54 -1.37 -1.83 10.02
CA LYS A 54 -0.86 -0.82 9.09
C LYS A 54 -0.47 0.49 9.78
N GLN A 55 -1.33 1.02 10.64
CA GLN A 55 -1.03 2.25 11.37
C GLN A 55 0.14 2.05 12.33
N ALA A 56 0.20 0.90 13.01
CA ALA A 56 1.30 0.57 13.89
C ALA A 56 2.64 0.54 13.13
N LEU A 57 2.70 -0.10 11.95
CA LEU A 57 3.93 -0.11 11.15
C LEU A 57 4.30 1.29 10.62
N GLY A 58 3.31 2.07 10.19
CA GLY A 58 3.52 3.46 9.77
C GLY A 58 4.16 4.31 10.86
N TRP A 59 3.67 4.21 12.10
CA TRP A 59 4.28 4.89 13.26
C TRP A 59 5.62 4.30 13.66
N TYR A 60 5.79 2.98 13.55
CA TYR A 60 7.03 2.30 13.87
C TYR A 60 8.19 2.69 12.95
N LEU A 61 7.89 3.08 11.72
CA LEU A 61 8.87 3.47 10.71
C LEU A 61 8.98 4.99 10.50
N ASP A 62 8.22 5.80 11.24
CA ASP A 62 8.27 7.27 11.13
C ASP A 62 9.71 7.78 11.34
N GLY A 63 10.18 8.59 10.40
CA GLY A 63 11.54 9.15 10.38
C GLY A 63 12.64 8.20 9.92
N ARG A 64 12.31 6.93 9.63
CA ARG A 64 13.28 5.92 9.16
C ARG A 64 13.13 5.58 7.68
N VAL A 65 11.98 5.91 7.10
CA VAL A 65 11.66 5.69 5.69
C VAL A 65 10.94 6.91 5.13
N SER A 66 11.00 7.09 3.81
CA SER A 66 10.33 8.18 3.13
C SER A 66 8.82 7.99 3.12
N ALA A 67 8.35 6.76 2.88
CA ALA A 67 6.92 6.47 2.87
C ALA A 67 6.60 5.05 3.32
N VAL A 68 5.45 4.89 3.99
CA VAL A 68 4.78 3.62 4.24
C VAL A 68 3.40 3.68 3.62
N VAL A 69 3.19 2.96 2.52
CA VAL A 69 1.93 2.91 1.79
C VAL A 69 1.31 1.53 1.96
N GLY A 70 0.10 1.47 2.49
CA GLY A 70 -0.60 0.20 2.62
C GLY A 70 -1.23 -0.27 1.31
N THR A 71 -1.34 -1.58 1.13
CA THR A 71 -2.10 -2.22 0.04
C THR A 71 -2.91 -3.40 0.60
N HIS A 72 -3.58 -4.18 -0.27
CA HIS A 72 -4.38 -5.40 -0.01
C HIS A 72 -5.89 -5.21 -0.03
N THR A 73 -6.44 -4.17 0.63
CA THR A 73 -7.90 -4.11 0.84
C THR A 73 -8.68 -3.65 -0.40
N HIS A 74 -7.96 -3.18 -1.43
CA HIS A 74 -8.48 -2.70 -2.72
C HIS A 74 -9.42 -1.48 -2.63
N VAL A 75 -9.51 -0.82 -1.48
CA VAL A 75 -10.29 0.40 -1.29
C VAL A 75 -9.36 1.50 -0.80
N GLN A 76 -9.11 2.50 -1.64
CA GLN A 76 -8.26 3.62 -1.27
C GLN A 76 -8.83 4.36 -0.05
N THR A 77 -7.99 4.55 0.97
CA THR A 77 -8.34 5.34 2.16
C THR A 77 -8.10 6.82 1.94
N ALA A 78 -8.69 7.69 2.77
CA ALA A 78 -8.54 9.15 2.69
C ALA A 78 -7.78 9.72 3.91
N ASP A 79 -6.79 8.96 4.39
CA ASP A 79 -5.99 9.26 5.57
C ASP A 79 -4.51 9.56 5.23
N GLU A 80 -4.25 9.90 3.96
CA GLU A 80 -2.95 10.33 3.47
C GLU A 80 -2.42 11.51 4.28
N GLN A 81 -1.21 11.37 4.81
CA GLN A 81 -0.58 12.41 5.60
C GLN A 81 0.92 12.22 5.66
N ILE A 82 1.62 13.30 5.97
CA ILE A 82 3.03 13.24 6.37
C ILE A 82 3.05 13.19 7.90
N ARG A 83 3.71 12.17 8.44
CA ARG A 83 3.89 11.97 9.89
C ARG A 83 4.90 12.98 10.44
N SER A 84 4.93 13.09 11.77
CA SER A 84 5.72 14.08 12.49
C SER A 84 7.20 14.11 12.12
N SER A 85 7.78 12.96 11.76
CA SER A 85 9.20 12.83 11.44
C SER A 85 9.47 12.77 9.93
N GLY A 86 8.51 13.15 9.09
CA GLY A 86 8.68 13.31 7.65
C GLY A 86 8.35 12.07 6.81
N THR A 87 7.85 10.98 7.40
CA THR A 87 7.39 9.81 6.65
C THR A 87 5.98 10.02 6.11
N ALA A 88 5.79 9.86 4.81
CA ALA A 88 4.44 9.83 4.23
C ALA A 88 3.73 8.51 4.53
N TYR A 89 2.43 8.58 4.74
CA TYR A 89 1.62 7.45 5.16
C TYR A 89 0.25 7.48 4.50
N ILE A 90 -0.25 6.31 4.11
CA ILE A 90 -1.66 6.05 3.76
C ILE A 90 -2.02 4.60 4.15
N THR A 91 -3.20 4.38 4.71
CA THR A 91 -3.64 3.03 5.13
C THR A 91 -3.88 2.10 3.93
N ASP A 92 -4.43 2.56 2.83
CA ASP A 92 -4.49 1.75 1.61
C ASP A 92 -4.47 2.64 0.37
N VAL A 93 -3.55 2.35 -0.56
CA VAL A 93 -3.47 3.03 -1.86
C VAL A 93 -4.68 2.69 -2.73
N GLY A 94 -5.33 1.55 -2.47
CA GLY A 94 -6.49 1.05 -3.20
C GLY A 94 -6.10 0.10 -4.33
N MET A 95 -6.96 0.01 -5.34
CA MET A 95 -6.82 -0.90 -6.47
C MET A 95 -6.85 -0.14 -7.79
N THR A 96 -6.01 -0.58 -8.73
CA THR A 96 -6.18 -0.25 -10.16
C THR A 96 -6.87 -1.42 -10.85
N GLY A 97 -8.11 -1.21 -11.30
CA GLY A 97 -8.95 -2.31 -11.76
C GLY A 97 -10.40 -1.91 -12.05
N PRO A 98 -11.28 -2.89 -12.28
CA PRO A 98 -12.66 -2.66 -12.68
C PRO A 98 -13.47 -1.98 -11.57
N THR A 99 -14.15 -0.87 -11.87
CA THR A 99 -14.95 -0.12 -10.88
C THR A 99 -16.29 -0.78 -10.60
N ASP A 100 -16.90 -1.42 -11.60
CA ASP A 100 -18.17 -2.13 -11.43
C ASP A 100 -17.94 -3.57 -10.96
N SER A 101 -17.37 -3.70 -9.76
CA SER A 101 -16.94 -4.98 -9.19
C SER A 101 -17.03 -4.99 -7.67
N ILE A 102 -16.90 -6.16 -7.05
CA ILE A 102 -16.63 -6.29 -5.61
C ILE A 102 -15.16 -6.67 -5.48
N ILE A 103 -14.32 -5.70 -5.11
CA ILE A 103 -12.88 -5.93 -4.85
C ILE A 103 -12.15 -6.52 -6.09
N GLY A 104 -12.63 -6.21 -7.30
CA GLY A 104 -12.09 -6.72 -8.57
C GLY A 104 -12.79 -7.96 -9.13
N ILE A 105 -13.73 -8.56 -8.39
CA ILE A 105 -14.46 -9.77 -8.75
C ILE A 105 -15.87 -9.43 -9.26
N LYS A 106 -16.42 -10.26 -10.15
CA LYS A 106 -17.81 -10.14 -10.59
C LYS A 106 -18.77 -10.12 -9.40
N LYS A 107 -19.67 -9.13 -9.39
CA LYS A 107 -20.60 -8.86 -8.29
C LYS A 107 -21.44 -10.08 -7.94
N GLU A 108 -21.95 -10.77 -8.95
CA GLU A 108 -22.88 -11.89 -8.78
C GLU A 108 -22.22 -13.08 -8.07
N GLU A 109 -20.94 -13.34 -8.36
CA GLU A 109 -20.18 -14.45 -7.78
C GLU A 109 -19.83 -14.17 -6.31
N ALA A 110 -19.37 -12.96 -6.01
CA ALA A 110 -19.06 -12.53 -4.64
C ALA A 110 -20.32 -12.49 -3.76
N ILE A 111 -21.42 -11.89 -4.25
CA ILE A 111 -22.70 -11.86 -3.54
C ILE A 111 -23.23 -13.28 -3.30
N ALA A 112 -23.18 -14.15 -4.31
CA ALA A 112 -23.64 -15.52 -4.18
C ALA A 112 -22.82 -16.30 -3.13
N GLN A 113 -21.51 -16.09 -3.05
CA GLN A 113 -20.69 -16.73 -2.01
C GLN A 113 -21.11 -16.27 -0.61
N LEU A 114 -21.27 -14.97 -0.41
CA LEU A 114 -21.66 -14.40 0.90
C LEU A 114 -23.06 -14.85 1.32
N MET A 115 -24.03 -14.87 0.39
CA MET A 115 -25.40 -15.28 0.67
C MET A 115 -25.54 -16.78 0.95
N THR A 116 -24.78 -17.62 0.23
CA THR A 116 -24.93 -19.08 0.33
C THR A 116 -23.92 -19.74 1.24
N GLN A 117 -22.85 -19.04 1.62
CA GLN A 117 -21.70 -19.55 2.38
C GLN A 117 -21.08 -20.82 1.77
N THR A 118 -21.21 -20.98 0.44
CA THR A 118 -20.60 -22.08 -0.31
C THR A 118 -19.48 -21.55 -1.21
N PRO A 119 -18.41 -22.34 -1.45
CA PRO A 119 -17.34 -21.93 -2.36
C PRO A 119 -17.88 -21.57 -3.75
N LYS A 120 -17.47 -20.42 -4.26
CA LYS A 120 -17.71 -19.98 -5.63
C LYS A 120 -16.39 -19.81 -6.35
N LYS A 121 -16.39 -20.07 -7.64
CA LYS A 121 -15.27 -19.67 -8.50
C LYS A 121 -15.36 -18.17 -8.71
N PHE A 122 -14.27 -17.47 -8.47
CA PHE A 122 -14.18 -16.05 -8.73
C PHE A 122 -13.57 -15.77 -10.10
N THR A 123 -14.22 -14.87 -10.81
CA THR A 123 -13.84 -14.38 -12.13
C THR A 123 -13.55 -12.87 -12.01
N PRO A 124 -12.41 -12.38 -12.52
CA PRO A 124 -12.16 -10.96 -12.61
C PRO A 124 -13.28 -10.24 -13.37
N ALA A 125 -13.74 -9.11 -12.82
CA ALA A 125 -14.71 -8.26 -13.49
C ALA A 125 -14.09 -7.60 -14.74
N LYS A 126 -14.96 -7.16 -15.66
CA LYS A 126 -14.59 -6.44 -16.90
C LYS A 126 -15.34 -5.12 -16.95
N GLY A 127 -14.99 -4.27 -17.90
CA GLY A 127 -15.60 -2.95 -18.11
C GLY A 127 -14.70 -1.82 -17.60
N ASP A 128 -15.33 -0.69 -17.30
CA ASP A 128 -14.69 0.55 -16.84
C ASP A 128 -13.70 0.30 -15.70
N ARG A 129 -12.58 1.01 -15.77
CA ARG A 129 -11.48 0.87 -14.83
C ARG A 129 -11.20 2.18 -14.14
N GLN A 130 -10.67 2.10 -12.93
CA GLN A 130 -10.00 3.23 -12.32
C GLN A 130 -8.55 2.88 -12.00
N LEU A 131 -7.72 3.92 -12.00
CA LEU A 131 -6.39 3.91 -11.43
C LEU A 131 -6.46 4.55 -10.05
N GLN A 132 -5.91 3.85 -9.07
CA GLN A 132 -5.64 4.39 -7.74
C GLN A 132 -4.14 4.32 -7.48
N ALA A 133 -3.57 5.44 -7.07
CA ALA A 133 -2.14 5.58 -6.79
C ALA A 133 -1.93 6.70 -5.76
N VAL A 134 -0.68 6.86 -5.32
CA VAL A 134 -0.24 8.04 -4.58
C VAL A 134 0.94 8.68 -5.30
N LEU A 135 0.95 10.01 -5.33
CA LEU A 135 2.07 10.83 -5.75
C LEU A 135 2.82 11.29 -4.49
N LEU A 136 4.14 11.10 -4.49
CA LEU A 136 5.01 11.45 -3.38
C LEU A 136 6.10 12.38 -3.89
N ASP A 137 6.25 13.53 -3.24
CA ASP A 137 7.38 14.43 -3.44
C ASP A 137 8.37 14.21 -2.30
N VAL A 138 9.52 13.60 -2.60
CA VAL A 138 10.51 13.21 -1.58
C VAL A 138 11.84 13.91 -1.83
N SER A 139 12.38 14.53 -0.78
CA SER A 139 13.70 15.15 -0.81
C SER A 139 14.80 14.08 -0.94
N PRO A 140 15.65 14.14 -1.99
CA PRO A 140 16.74 13.18 -2.15
C PRO A 140 17.89 13.40 -1.15
N GLU A 141 17.97 14.59 -0.56
CA GLU A 141 19.01 14.94 0.42
C GLU A 141 18.69 14.39 1.81
N THR A 142 17.43 14.51 2.23
CA THR A 142 17.00 14.15 3.59
C THR A 142 16.24 12.83 3.66
N GLY A 143 15.65 12.39 2.55
CA GLY A 143 14.72 11.26 2.52
C GLY A 143 13.33 11.58 3.08
N CYS A 144 13.09 12.80 3.56
CA CYS A 144 11.79 13.24 4.05
C CYS A 144 10.82 13.49 2.89
N THR A 145 9.55 13.15 3.10
CA THR A 145 8.48 13.46 2.15
C THR A 145 7.91 14.85 2.41
N GLU A 146 7.81 15.65 1.35
CA GLU A 146 7.33 17.03 1.36
C GLU A 146 5.84 17.13 0.99
N ALA A 147 5.36 16.23 0.13
CA ALA A 147 3.95 16.13 -0.24
C ALA A 147 3.51 14.67 -0.49
N ILE A 148 2.24 14.40 -0.18
CA ILE A 148 1.53 13.19 -0.57
C ILE A 148 0.17 13.58 -1.16
N GLU A 149 -0.15 13.06 -2.35
CA GLU A 149 -1.44 13.27 -3.01
C GLU A 149 -2.01 11.92 -3.45
N ARG A 150 -3.29 11.67 -3.14
CA ARG A 150 -4.00 10.51 -3.69
C ARG A 150 -4.46 10.79 -5.11
N ILE A 151 -4.19 9.82 -5.99
CA ILE A 151 -4.72 9.79 -7.35
C ILE A 151 -5.85 8.76 -7.38
N CYS A 152 -7.01 9.19 -7.85
CA CYS A 152 -8.17 8.35 -8.12
C CYS A 152 -8.77 8.78 -9.45
N LYS A 153 -8.41 8.09 -10.53
CA LYS A 153 -8.73 8.51 -11.89
C LYS A 153 -9.46 7.41 -12.63
N LYS A 154 -10.64 7.72 -13.19
CA LYS A 154 -11.29 6.84 -14.17
C LYS A 154 -10.43 6.75 -15.42
N MET A 155 -10.24 5.53 -15.90
CA MET A 155 -9.52 5.27 -17.15
C MET A 155 -10.56 5.17 -18.25
N ASP A 156 -10.49 6.09 -19.22
CA ASP A 156 -11.21 5.95 -20.48
C ASP A 156 -10.59 4.80 -21.31
N GLU A 157 -11.37 4.21 -22.22
CA GLU A 157 -10.89 3.13 -23.12
C GLU A 157 -9.73 3.55 -24.04
#